data_AF-A0A7J3CU44-F1
#
_entry.id   AF-A0A7J3CU44-F1
#
_cell.length_a   1.000
_cell.length_b   1.000
_cell.length_c   1.000
_cell.angle_alpha   90.00
_cell.angle_beta   90.00
_cell.angle_gamma   90.00
#
_symmetry.space_group_name_H-M   'P 1'
#
loop_
_entity.id
_entity.type
_entity.pdbx_description
1 polymer ?
#
loop_
_entity_poly.entity_id
_entity_poly.type
_entity_poly.pdbx_seq_one_letter_code
_entity_poly.pdbx_strand_id
1 'polypeptide(L)'
;MLVLDVNKIINKINILVLVLSLFLGIIFAQGSQSSQNLQQLTDAMRNICGDVYNLLPPVAMLLVIAGAVTYAAGQFAGAEMRARATGWATAMIIGALFAFVIVLLLPSVVVALTGKGGDWKQYCNVP
;
A
#
# COMPACT_ATOMS: atom_id res chain seq x y z
N MET A 1 -9.54 3.14 -40.03
CA MET A 1 -8.08 3.35 -39.89
C MET A 1 -7.68 3.88 -38.50
N LEU A 2 -8.50 4.72 -37.84
CA LEU A 2 -8.18 5.33 -36.52
C LEU A 2 -8.07 4.38 -35.30
N VAL A 3 -8.68 3.18 -35.34
CA VAL A 3 -8.67 2.24 -34.20
C VAL A 3 -7.29 1.59 -33.97
N LEU A 4 -6.48 1.46 -35.04
CA LEU A 4 -5.15 0.86 -34.96
C LEU A 4 -4.14 1.78 -34.25
N ASP A 5 -4.28 3.10 -34.39
CA ASP A 5 -3.39 4.07 -33.73
C ASP A 5 -3.65 4.15 -32.21
N VAL A 6 -4.92 4.06 -31.78
CA VAL A 6 -5.28 4.13 -30.35
C VAL A 6 -4.68 2.96 -29.56
N ASN A 7 -4.76 1.73 -30.09
CA ASN A 7 -4.21 0.57 -29.41
C ASN A 7 -2.67 0.61 -29.33
N LYS A 8 -2.04 1.20 -30.35
CA LYS A 8 -0.58 1.40 -30.38
C LYS A 8 -0.12 2.46 -29.37
N ILE A 9 -0.92 3.50 -29.14
CA ILE A 9 -0.67 4.55 -28.13
C ILE A 9 -0.87 4.00 -26.71
N ILE A 10 -1.95 3.25 -26.45
CA ILE A 10 -2.22 2.64 -25.14
C ILE A 10 -1.08 1.69 -24.74
N ASN A 11 -0.60 0.86 -25.67
CA ASN A 11 0.49 -0.06 -25.39
C ASN A 11 1.82 0.67 -25.07
N LYS A 12 2.10 1.78 -25.77
CA LYS A 12 3.29 2.61 -25.47
C LYS A 12 3.23 3.26 -24.09
N ILE A 13 2.06 3.73 -23.66
CA ILE A 13 1.88 4.33 -22.33
C ILE A 13 2.06 3.27 -21.23
N ASN A 14 1.49 2.07 -21.41
CA ASN A 14 1.61 1.00 -20.43
C ASN A 14 3.05 0.52 -20.23
N ILE A 15 3.81 0.41 -21.33
CA ILE A 15 5.25 0.08 -21.28
C ILE A 15 6.04 1.16 -20.55
N LEU A 16 5.72 2.44 -20.77
CA LEU A 16 6.40 3.56 -20.11
C LEU A 16 6.14 3.58 -18.60
N VAL A 17 4.90 3.30 -18.17
CA VAL A 17 4.54 3.18 -16.75
C VAL A 17 5.25 1.98 -16.09
N LEU A 18 5.32 0.84 -16.77
CA LEU A 18 6.03 -0.34 -16.28
C LEU A 18 7.53 -0.07 -16.11
N VAL A 19 8.18 0.56 -17.10
CA VAL A 19 9.60 0.90 -17.02
C VAL A 19 9.86 1.91 -15.91
N LEU A 20 9.00 2.92 -15.74
CA LEU A 20 9.11 3.91 -14.66
C LEU A 20 9.01 3.24 -13.28
N SER A 21 8.07 2.30 -13.11
CA SER A 21 7.90 1.57 -11.84
C SER A 21 9.10 0.67 -11.52
N LEU A 22 9.73 0.09 -12.54
CA LEU A 22 10.93 -0.75 -12.39
C LEU A 22 12.15 0.09 -11.99
N PHE A 23 12.31 1.27 -12.59
CA PHE A 23 13.41 2.18 -12.25
C PHE A 23 13.32 2.71 -10.81
N LEU A 24 12.11 3.02 -10.34
CA LEU A 24 11.89 3.39 -8.93
C LEU A 24 12.26 2.23 -7.98
N GLY A 25 11.96 0.98 -8.36
CA GLY A 25 12.30 -0.20 -7.56
C GLY A 25 13.80 -0.47 -7.43
N ILE A 26 14.58 -0.23 -8.48
CA ILE A 26 16.03 -0.50 -8.48
C ILE A 26 16.79 0.50 -7.59
N ILE A 27 16.35 1.77 -7.55
CA ILE A 27 16.98 2.80 -6.69
C ILE A 27 16.80 2.45 -5.21
N PHE A 28 15.65 1.88 -4.84
CA PHE A 28 15.38 1.44 -3.46
C PHE A 28 16.21 0.21 -3.04
N ALA A 29 16.62 -0.64 -3.99
CA ALA A 29 17.35 -1.88 -3.71
C ALA A 29 18.86 -1.71 -3.47
N GLN A 30 19.48 -0.60 -3.89
CA GLN A 30 20.93 -0.41 -3.82
C GLN A 30 21.46 0.08 -2.46
N GLY A 31 20.58 0.35 -1.49
CA GLY A 31 20.97 0.86 -0.17
C GLY A 31 21.59 -0.15 0.81
N SER A 32 21.94 -1.38 0.40
CA SER A 32 22.46 -2.40 1.32
C SER A 32 23.80 -3.00 0.90
N GLN A 33 24.89 -2.54 1.51
CA GLN A 33 26.17 -3.25 1.50
C GLN A 33 26.74 -3.42 2.92
N SER A 34 27.12 -4.67 3.24
CA SER A 34 28.15 -5.08 4.22
C SER A 34 27.82 -5.04 5.73
N SER A 35 27.38 -6.20 6.24
CA SER A 35 27.59 -6.84 7.57
C SER A 35 27.49 -6.04 8.88
N GLN A 36 28.06 -4.85 9.04
CA GLN A 36 27.71 -3.93 10.14
C GLN A 36 26.48 -3.09 9.79
N ASN A 37 26.30 -2.81 8.50
CA ASN A 37 25.10 -2.21 7.96
C ASN A 37 23.90 -3.15 8.04
N LEU A 38 24.08 -4.47 8.22
CA LEU A 38 22.94 -5.38 8.43
C LEU A 38 22.26 -5.18 9.77
N GLN A 39 23.00 -4.83 10.83
CA GLN A 39 22.41 -4.50 12.13
C GLN A 39 21.70 -3.15 12.07
N GLN A 40 22.34 -2.12 11.49
CA GLN A 40 21.70 -0.83 11.25
C GLN A 40 20.49 -0.94 10.32
N LEU A 41 20.54 -1.81 9.31
CA LEU A 41 19.41 -2.07 8.42
C LEU A 41 18.30 -2.83 9.17
N THR A 42 18.65 -3.77 10.04
CA THR A 42 17.67 -4.46 10.89
C THR A 42 16.97 -3.48 11.83
N ASP A 43 17.72 -2.56 12.45
CA ASP A 43 17.15 -1.52 13.31
C ASP A 43 16.35 -0.47 12.51
N ALA A 44 16.82 -0.08 11.32
CA ALA A 44 16.08 0.81 10.43
C ALA A 44 14.77 0.14 9.96
N MET A 45 14.79 -1.15 9.62
CA MET A 45 13.59 -1.91 9.26
C MET A 45 12.63 -2.07 10.45
N ARG A 46 13.15 -2.24 11.67
CA ARG A 46 12.34 -2.26 12.91
C ARG A 46 11.66 -0.92 13.18
N ASN A 47 12.38 0.19 12.97
CA ASN A 47 11.83 1.53 13.13
C ASN A 47 10.80 1.85 12.04
N ILE A 48 11.10 1.55 10.78
CA ILE A 48 10.14 1.70 9.67
C ILE A 48 8.91 0.84 9.92
N CYS A 49 9.06 -0.39 10.43
CA CYS A 49 7.91 -1.22 10.78
C CYS A 49 7.07 -0.56 11.89
N GLY A 50 7.70 -0.02 12.94
CA GLY A 50 7.02 0.72 14.01
C GLY A 50 6.27 1.96 13.48
N ASP A 51 6.93 2.76 12.65
CA ASP A 51 6.36 3.97 12.05
C ASP A 51 5.18 3.64 11.14
N VAL A 52 5.30 2.62 10.29
CA VAL A 52 4.22 2.13 9.43
C VAL A 52 3.05 1.63 10.27
N TYR A 53 3.31 0.89 11.36
CA TYR A 53 2.25 0.39 12.24
C TYR A 53 1.54 1.51 12.99
N ASN A 54 2.26 2.57 13.38
CA ASN A 54 1.67 3.76 14.00
C ASN A 54 0.86 4.61 13.01
N LEU A 55 1.27 4.61 11.73
CA LEU A 55 0.60 5.38 10.68
C LEU A 55 -0.60 4.64 10.06
N LEU A 56 -0.66 3.31 10.17
CA LEU A 56 -1.75 2.51 9.60
C LEU A 56 -3.14 2.88 10.16
N PRO A 57 -3.36 2.95 11.49
CA PRO A 57 -4.67 3.29 12.05
C PRO A 57 -5.22 4.66 11.63
N PRO A 58 -4.46 5.77 11.70
CA PRO A 58 -4.97 7.08 11.26
C PRO A 58 -5.25 7.12 9.75
N VAL A 59 -4.41 6.47 8.93
CA VAL A 59 -4.64 6.39 7.48
C VAL A 59 -5.88 5.56 7.16
N ALA A 60 -6.11 4.45 7.85
CA ALA A 60 -7.31 3.64 7.68
C ALA A 60 -8.58 4.43 8.00
N MET A 61 -8.59 5.22 9.09
CA MET A 61 -9.71 6.11 9.40
C MET A 61 -9.92 7.18 8.32
N LEU A 62 -8.84 7.80 7.82
CA LEU A 62 -8.93 8.76 6.73
C LEU A 62 -9.50 8.15 5.45
N LEU A 63 -9.12 6.92 5.10
CA LEU A 63 -9.64 6.20 3.94
C LEU A 63 -11.15 5.94 4.05
N VAL A 64 -11.65 5.58 5.23
CA VAL A 64 -13.09 5.40 5.46
C VAL A 64 -13.85 6.72 5.27
N ILE A 65 -13.34 7.81 5.85
CA ILE A 65 -13.95 9.14 5.73
C ILE A 65 -13.91 9.62 4.28
N ALA A 66 -12.76 9.49 3.62
CA ALA A 66 -12.58 9.86 2.22
C ALA A 66 -13.53 9.06 1.31
N GLY A 67 -13.70 7.76 1.56
CA GLY A 67 -14.64 6.90 0.86
C GLY A 67 -16.10 7.32 1.06
N ALA A 68 -16.49 7.65 2.29
CA ALA A 68 -17.83 8.16 2.58
C ALA A 68 -18.12 9.50 1.88
N VAL A 69 -17.15 10.42 1.88
CA VAL A 69 -17.26 11.72 1.22
C VAL A 69 -17.29 11.56 -0.30
N THR A 70 -16.44 10.72 -0.90
CA THR A 70 -16.48 10.46 -2.34
C THR A 70 -17.77 9.79 -2.78
N TYR A 71 -18.33 8.89 -1.97
CA TYR A 71 -19.65 8.30 -2.24
C TYR A 71 -20.75 9.37 -2.23
N ALA A 72 -20.76 10.24 -1.22
CA ALA A 72 -21.73 11.33 -1.10
C ALA A 72 -21.57 12.36 -2.24
N ALA A 73 -20.33 12.73 -2.58
CA ALA A 73 -20.03 13.62 -3.70
C ALA A 73 -20.47 13.03 -5.05
N GLY A 74 -20.34 11.70 -5.21
CA GLY A 74 -20.81 10.98 -6.37
C GLY A 74 -22.33 11.02 -6.58
N GLN A 75 -23.12 11.30 -5.55
CA GLN A 75 -24.58 11.43 -5.67
C GLN A 75 -25.00 12.73 -6.38
N PHE A 76 -24.17 13.78 -6.30
CA PHE A 76 -24.42 15.06 -6.97
C PHE A 76 -23.83 15.12 -8.38
N ALA A 77 -23.09 14.09 -8.79
CA ALA A 77 -22.43 14.04 -10.08
C ALA A 77 -23.28 13.33 -11.14
N GLY A 78 -23.08 13.67 -12.42
CA GLY A 78 -23.79 13.06 -13.55
C GLY A 78 -23.59 11.53 -13.65
N ALA A 79 -24.40 10.86 -14.46
CA ALA A 79 -24.47 9.39 -14.56
C ALA A 79 -23.09 8.71 -14.75
N GLU A 80 -22.19 9.32 -15.51
CA GLU A 80 -20.84 8.80 -15.75
C GLU A 80 -19.90 8.97 -14.53
N MET A 81 -20.02 10.09 -13.81
CA MET A 81 -19.21 10.38 -12.63
C MET A 81 -19.71 9.65 -11.39
N ARG A 82 -21.02 9.41 -11.27
CA ARG A 82 -21.61 8.59 -10.21
C ARG A 82 -21.05 7.16 -10.23
N ALA A 83 -20.91 6.57 -11.41
CA ALA A 83 -20.32 5.24 -11.57
C ALA A 83 -18.83 5.20 -11.20
N ARG A 84 -18.07 6.24 -11.54
CA ARG A 84 -16.64 6.32 -11.19
C ARG A 84 -16.42 6.61 -9.71
N ALA A 85 -17.17 7.55 -9.13
CA ALA A 85 -17.06 7.92 -7.73
C ALA A 85 -17.42 6.76 -6.80
N THR A 86 -18.45 5.98 -7.15
CA THR A 86 -18.80 4.76 -6.39
C THR A 86 -17.70 3.70 -6.48
N GLY A 87 -17.06 3.52 -7.63
CA GLY A 87 -15.91 2.62 -7.78
C GLY A 87 -14.68 3.05 -6.94
N TRP A 88 -14.46 4.36 -6.77
CA TRP A 88 -13.35 4.87 -5.97
C TRP A 88 -13.66 4.74 -4.47
N ALA A 89 -14.91 5.02 -4.08
CA ALA A 89 -15.36 4.87 -2.69
C ALA A 89 -15.27 3.41 -2.21
N THR A 90 -15.67 2.43 -3.04
CA THR A 90 -15.56 1.01 -2.66
C THR A 90 -14.11 0.59 -2.55
N ALA A 91 -13.22 1.02 -3.44
CA ALA A 91 -11.79 0.75 -3.35
C ALA A 91 -11.18 1.31 -2.04
N MET A 92 -11.58 2.51 -1.63
CA MET A 92 -11.11 3.12 -0.38
C MET A 92 -11.60 2.35 0.86
N ILE A 93 -12.88 1.96 0.90
CA ILE A 93 -13.44 1.19 2.02
C ILE A 93 -12.82 -0.21 2.09
N ILE A 94 -12.65 -0.89 0.95
CA ILE A 94 -12.01 -2.20 0.88
C ILE A 94 -10.54 -2.09 1.33
N GLY A 95 -9.81 -1.06 0.90
CA GLY A 95 -8.45 -0.80 1.33
C GLY A 95 -8.32 -0.61 2.85
N ALA A 96 -9.24 0.16 3.45
CA ALA A 96 -9.28 0.34 4.91
C ALA A 96 -9.60 -0.97 5.65
N LEU A 97 -10.52 -1.78 5.11
CA LEU A 97 -10.87 -3.09 5.66
C LEU A 97 -9.68 -4.05 5.63
N PHE A 98 -8.94 -4.11 4.51
CA PHE A 98 -7.73 -4.91 4.42
C PHE A 98 -6.64 -4.43 5.37
N ALA A 99 -6.44 -3.12 5.52
CA ALA A 99 -5.47 -2.59 6.50
C ALA A 99 -5.80 -3.07 7.93
N PHE A 100 -7.08 -3.04 8.31
CA PHE A 100 -7.53 -3.53 9.62
C PHE A 100 -7.30 -5.04 9.79
N VAL A 101 -7.66 -5.83 8.77
CA VAL A 101 -7.46 -7.30 8.78
C VAL A 101 -5.97 -7.65 8.89
N ILE A 102 -5.12 -6.95 8.14
CA ILE A 102 -3.68 -7.14 8.13
C ILE A 102 -3.09 -6.86 9.52
N VAL A 103 -3.46 -5.76 10.18
CA VAL A 103 -3.00 -5.41 11.54
C VAL A 103 -3.34 -6.50 12.56
N LEU A 104 -4.53 -7.12 12.45
CA LEU A 104 -4.97 -8.19 13.36
C LEU A 104 -4.31 -9.54 13.06
N LEU A 105 -4.11 -9.89 11.79
CA LEU A 105 -3.60 -11.20 11.39
C LEU A 105 -2.07 -11.26 11.35
N LEU A 106 -1.38 -10.18 11.00
CA LEU A 106 0.09 -10.08 10.96
C LEU A 106 0.78 -10.70 12.18
N PRO A 107 0.44 -10.36 13.44
CA PRO A 107 1.14 -10.91 14.59
C PRO A 107 1.03 -12.44 14.65
N SER A 108 -0.14 -13.01 14.31
CA SER A 108 -0.36 -14.45 14.32
C SER A 108 0.46 -15.18 13.24
N VAL A 109 0.58 -14.57 12.06
CA VAL A 109 1.36 -15.11 10.93
C VAL A 109 2.86 -15.06 11.22
N VAL A 110 3.35 -13.97 11.80
CA VAL A 110 4.78 -13.82 12.12
C VAL A 110 5.22 -14.82 13.19
N VAL A 111 4.40 -15.07 14.21
CA VAL A 111 4.70 -16.07 15.25
C VAL A 111 4.68 -17.49 14.66
N ALA A 112 3.73 -17.79 13.77
CA ALA A 112 3.67 -19.09 13.10
C ALA A 112 4.89 -19.35 12.19
N LEU A 113 5.40 -18.32 11.50
CA LEU A 113 6.53 -18.42 10.59
C LEU A 113 7.90 -18.44 11.30
N THR A 114 8.04 -17.70 12.40
CA THR A 114 9.33 -17.63 13.10
C THR A 114 9.58 -18.83 14.02
N GLY A 115 8.57 -19.65 14.31
CA GLY A 115 8.68 -20.88 15.11
C GLY A 115 9.20 -20.66 16.54
N LYS A 116 9.39 -19.41 16.95
CA LYS A 116 9.80 -18.97 18.28
C LYS A 116 8.57 -18.29 18.90
N GLY A 117 8.04 -18.86 19.97
CA GLY A 117 6.93 -18.29 20.74
C GLY A 117 7.31 -17.04 21.54
N GLY A 118 7.90 -16.05 20.88
CA GLY A 118 8.24 -14.74 21.46
C GLY A 118 7.27 -13.66 20.99
N ASP A 119 7.19 -12.57 21.77
CA ASP A 119 6.38 -11.41 21.44
C ASP A 119 6.78 -10.82 20.09
N TRP A 120 5.83 -10.73 19.16
CA TRP A 120 6.05 -10.16 17.82
C TRP A 120 6.53 -8.69 17.86
N LYS A 121 6.28 -8.01 18.99
CA LYS A 121 6.81 -6.68 19.31
C LYS A 121 8.34 -6.61 19.34
N GLN A 122 9.06 -7.73 19.40
CA GLN A 122 10.52 -7.74 19.29
C GLN A 122 11.01 -7.57 17.84
N TYR A 123 10.14 -7.79 16.85
CA TYR A 123 10.48 -7.69 15.43
C TYR A 123 10.15 -6.33 14.82
N CYS A 124 9.34 -5.51 15.49
CA CYS A 124 9.02 -4.15 15.08
C CYS A 124 9.10 -3.24 16.30
N ASN A 125 9.77 -2.09 16.21
CA ASN A 125 9.91 -1.16 17.32
C ASN A 125 8.59 -0.37 17.50
N VAL A 126 7.56 -1.08 17.96
CA VAL A 126 6.24 -0.52 18.29
C VAL A 126 6.25 -0.16 19.78
N PRO A 127 5.89 1.07 20.17
CA PRO A 127 5.82 1.45 21.58
C PRO A 127 4.80 0.63 22.40
#